data_AF-A0A0B4FC67-F1
#
_entry.id   AF-A0A0B4FC67-F1
#
_cell.length_a   1.000
_cell.length_b   1.000
_cell.length_c   1.000
_cell.angle_alpha   90.00
_cell.angle_beta   90.00
_cell.angle_gamma   90.00
#
_symmetry.space_group_name_H-M   'P 1'
#
loop_
_entity.id
_entity.type
_entity.pdbx_description
1 polymer ?
#
loop_
_entity_poly.entity_id
_entity_poly.type
_entity_poly.pdbx_seq_one_letter_code
_entity_poly.pdbx_strand_id
1 'polypeptide(L)'
;MPSSMKPDDLLEWLIDNTAGAGDEDDMSIIHKQMVTSFAAAHTSSQTMTNMFYTLAAEPDVAAMLLEEVLWVLGKHEGKFTLQSLQELKKMDSFAKETMRYYPLMAASVQRKVLKPFALSNGQVVPAGVIIECANKAICDDPAIYDKPKVFDALRFYKMRKTKDTMSENKKSTFMLGASESQFVSTGP
;
A
#
# COMPACT_ATOMS: atom_id res chain seq x y z
N MET A 1 15.57 16.99 -29.20
CA MET A 1 14.28 16.30 -29.03
C MET A 1 13.33 16.88 -30.08
N PRO A 2 12.70 16.08 -30.96
CA PRO A 2 11.73 16.62 -31.90
C PRO A 2 10.56 17.22 -31.12
N SER A 3 10.23 18.48 -31.43
CA SER A 3 9.34 19.36 -30.68
C SER A 3 7.85 19.01 -30.76
N SER A 4 7.47 17.75 -30.97
CA SER A 4 6.08 17.37 -31.28
C SER A 4 5.51 16.21 -30.44
N MET A 5 6.21 15.71 -29.41
CA MET A 5 5.65 14.75 -28.47
C MET A 5 5.40 15.42 -27.14
N LYS A 6 4.13 15.47 -26.74
CA LYS A 6 3.70 15.84 -25.40
C LYS A 6 4.35 14.87 -24.37
N PRO A 7 4.81 15.34 -23.21
CA PRO A 7 5.31 14.47 -22.14
C PRO A 7 4.25 13.47 -21.68
N ASP A 8 4.62 12.22 -21.43
CA ASP A 8 3.74 11.23 -20.80
C ASP A 8 3.93 11.28 -19.28
N ASP A 9 3.35 12.30 -18.65
CA ASP A 9 3.46 12.51 -17.21
C ASP A 9 2.15 13.02 -16.60
N LEU A 10 2.12 13.11 -15.26
CA LEU A 10 0.94 13.56 -14.51
C LEU A 10 0.51 14.98 -14.88
N LEU A 11 1.46 15.88 -15.18
CA LEU A 11 1.14 17.27 -15.46
C LEU A 11 0.44 17.38 -16.82
N GLU A 12 0.96 16.71 -17.84
CA GLU A 12 0.31 16.65 -19.15
C GLU A 12 -1.06 15.95 -19.04
N TRP A 13 -1.14 14.85 -18.28
CA TRP A 13 -2.41 14.16 -18.03
C TRP A 13 -3.45 15.06 -17.35
N LEU A 14 -3.03 15.88 -16.38
CA LEU A 14 -3.91 16.85 -15.72
C LEU A 14 -4.41 17.89 -16.73
N ILE A 15 -3.54 18.47 -17.56
CA ILE A 15 -3.89 19.47 -18.57
C ILE A 15 -4.90 18.90 -19.59
N ASP A 16 -4.63 17.71 -20.12
CA ASP A 16 -5.48 17.07 -21.13
C ASP A 16 -6.85 16.69 -20.56
N ASN A 17 -6.92 16.30 -19.28
CA ASN A 17 -8.15 15.84 -18.65
C ASN A 17 -8.97 16.99 -18.00
N THR A 18 -8.42 18.19 -17.84
CA THR A 18 -9.16 19.38 -17.39
C THR A 18 -9.89 20.10 -18.51
N ALA A 19 -9.44 19.95 -19.76
CA ALA A 19 -10.03 20.62 -20.93
C ALA A 19 -11.50 20.19 -21.21
N GLY A 20 -11.95 19.04 -20.71
CA GLY A 20 -13.32 18.54 -20.87
C GLY A 20 -14.30 18.91 -19.75
N ALA A 21 -13.83 19.46 -18.63
CA ALA A 21 -14.62 19.61 -17.40
C ALA A 21 -15.17 21.02 -17.15
N GLY A 22 -14.91 21.98 -18.05
CA GLY A 22 -15.23 23.40 -17.87
C GLY A 22 -14.17 24.11 -17.03
N ASP A 23 -13.65 25.23 -17.56
CA ASP A 23 -12.57 26.09 -17.05
C ASP A 23 -12.08 25.76 -15.62
N GLU A 24 -11.21 24.77 -15.49
CA GLU A 24 -10.34 24.70 -14.32
C GLU A 24 -9.21 25.70 -14.51
N ASP A 25 -9.08 26.63 -13.56
CA ASP A 25 -8.01 27.61 -13.48
C ASP A 25 -6.63 26.92 -13.38
N ASP A 26 -5.58 27.52 -13.95
CA ASP A 26 -4.19 27.02 -13.88
C ASP A 26 -3.78 26.73 -12.43
N MET A 27 -4.29 27.52 -11.48
CA MET A 27 -4.07 27.32 -10.04
C MET A 27 -4.61 25.98 -9.53
N SER A 28 -5.71 25.46 -10.08
CA SER A 28 -6.25 24.13 -9.75
C SER A 28 -5.26 23.04 -10.14
N ILE A 29 -4.71 23.12 -11.35
CA ILE A 29 -3.73 22.16 -11.88
C ILE A 29 -2.46 22.17 -11.02
N ILE A 30 -1.93 23.37 -10.73
CA ILE A 30 -0.76 23.54 -9.85
C ILE A 30 -1.04 22.95 -8.46
N HIS A 31 -2.22 23.23 -7.89
CA HIS A 31 -2.59 22.71 -6.58
C HIS A 31 -2.64 21.17 -6.57
N LYS A 32 -3.28 20.55 -7.57
CA LYS A 32 -3.33 19.08 -7.72
C LYS A 32 -1.94 18.47 -7.84
N GLN A 33 -1.07 19.08 -8.66
CA GLN A 33 0.32 18.64 -8.82
C GLN A 33 1.11 18.71 -7.51
N MET A 34 0.98 19.81 -6.77
CA MET A 34 1.64 20.00 -5.47
C MET A 34 1.15 18.99 -4.43
N VAL A 35 -0.17 18.82 -4.29
CA VAL A 35 -0.75 17.87 -3.32
C VAL A 35 -0.32 16.44 -3.65
N THR A 36 -0.30 16.06 -4.92
CA THR A 36 0.12 14.72 -5.35
C THR A 36 1.60 14.48 -5.03
N SER A 37 2.45 15.47 -5.33
CA SER A 37 3.89 15.39 -5.03
C SER A 37 4.16 15.27 -3.53
N PHE A 38 3.45 16.07 -2.72
CA PHE A 38 3.55 16.01 -1.26
C PHE A 38 3.12 14.65 -0.70
N ALA A 39 1.99 14.12 -1.17
CA ALA A 39 1.48 12.81 -0.73
C ALA A 39 2.44 11.65 -1.06
N ALA A 40 3.07 11.69 -2.24
CA ALA A 40 3.97 10.64 -2.71
C ALA A 40 5.34 10.66 -2.00
N ALA A 41 5.87 11.85 -1.67
CA ALA A 41 7.22 12.02 -1.13
C ALA A 41 7.38 11.41 0.28
N HIS A 42 6.47 11.73 1.20
CA HIS A 42 6.62 11.35 2.60
C HIS A 42 6.34 9.87 2.86
N THR A 43 5.26 9.33 2.26
CA THR A 43 4.84 7.94 2.47
C THR A 43 5.90 6.95 1.99
N SER A 44 6.45 7.19 0.79
CA SER A 44 7.50 6.36 0.19
C SER A 44 8.81 6.43 0.98
N SER A 45 9.28 7.65 1.30
CA SER A 45 10.55 7.84 2.01
C SER A 45 10.56 7.22 3.41
N GLN A 46 9.47 7.37 4.17
CA GLN A 46 9.33 6.74 5.48
C GLN A 46 9.31 5.21 5.39
N THR A 47 8.55 4.66 4.44
CA THR A 47 8.50 3.20 4.24
C THR A 47 9.87 2.64 3.88
N MET A 48 10.57 3.27 2.92
CA MET A 48 11.92 2.86 2.52
C MET A 48 12.91 2.98 3.68
N THR A 49 12.80 4.02 4.49
CA THR A 49 13.64 4.21 5.69
C THR A 49 13.48 3.04 6.65
N ASN A 50 12.24 2.67 7.01
CA ASN A 50 11.98 1.53 7.87
C ASN A 50 12.48 0.21 7.26
N MET A 51 12.33 0.03 5.94
CA MET A 51 12.86 -1.15 5.24
C MET A 51 14.38 -1.22 5.37
N PHE A 52 15.11 -0.14 5.10
CA PHE A 52 16.57 -0.13 5.19
C PHE A 52 17.07 -0.35 6.63
N TYR A 53 16.45 0.26 7.63
CA TYR A 53 16.80 -0.01 9.03
C TYR A 53 16.56 -1.47 9.41
N THR A 54 15.46 -2.06 8.93
CA THR A 54 15.16 -3.47 9.20
C THR A 54 16.16 -4.39 8.52
N LEU A 55 16.54 -4.12 7.26
CA LEU A 55 17.57 -4.90 6.56
C LEU A 55 18.94 -4.79 7.23
N ALA A 56 19.27 -3.61 7.77
CA ALA A 56 20.52 -3.41 8.51
C ALA A 56 20.53 -4.16 9.85
N ALA A 57 19.36 -4.33 10.49
CA ALA A 57 19.22 -5.09 11.73
C ALA A 57 19.13 -6.62 11.51
N GLU A 58 18.64 -7.07 10.35
CA GLU A 58 18.36 -8.47 10.03
C GLU A 58 19.16 -8.93 8.79
N PRO A 59 20.47 -9.18 8.92
CA PRO A 59 21.33 -9.52 7.79
C PRO A 59 20.93 -10.82 7.07
N ASP A 60 20.37 -11.79 7.80
CA ASP A 60 19.87 -13.04 7.22
C ASP A 60 18.67 -12.78 6.28
N VAL A 61 17.81 -11.83 6.63
CA VAL A 61 16.70 -11.41 5.77
C VAL A 61 17.25 -10.70 4.53
N ALA A 62 18.24 -9.82 4.69
CA ALA A 62 18.86 -9.13 3.57
C ALA A 62 19.52 -10.11 2.58
N ALA A 63 20.25 -11.12 3.06
CA ALA A 63 20.85 -12.15 2.22
C ALA A 63 19.78 -12.96 1.46
N MET A 64 18.74 -13.41 2.16
CA MET A 64 17.63 -14.16 1.57
C MET A 64 16.85 -13.38 0.49
N LEU A 65 16.68 -12.08 0.68
CA LEU A 65 16.04 -11.21 -0.31
C LEU A 65 16.95 -10.93 -1.51
N LEU A 66 18.26 -10.76 -1.27
CA LEU A 66 19.23 -10.58 -2.35
C LEU A 66 19.31 -11.83 -3.24
N GLU A 67 19.29 -13.03 -2.65
CA GLU A 67 19.21 -14.28 -3.39
C GLU A 67 17.96 -14.36 -4.28
N GLU A 68 16.80 -13.94 -3.76
CA GLU A 68 15.57 -13.87 -4.57
C GLU A 68 15.73 -12.91 -5.74
N VAL A 69 16.26 -11.71 -5.50
CA VAL A 69 16.47 -10.69 -6.54
C VAL A 69 17.41 -11.21 -7.63
N LEU A 70 18.55 -11.79 -7.26
CA LEU A 70 19.51 -12.33 -8.23
C LEU A 70 18.91 -13.46 -9.05
N TRP A 71 18.15 -14.36 -8.42
CA TRP A 71 17.48 -15.46 -9.11
C TRP A 71 16.41 -14.98 -10.09
N VAL A 72 15.57 -14.03 -9.69
CA VAL A 72 14.52 -13.47 -10.57
C VAL A 72 15.17 -12.70 -11.72
N LEU A 73 16.13 -11.83 -11.45
CA LEU A 73 16.82 -11.08 -12.49
C LEU A 73 17.55 -11.99 -13.48
N GLY A 74 18.12 -13.11 -13.02
CA GLY A 74 18.72 -14.13 -13.89
C GLY A 74 17.75 -14.70 -14.92
N LYS A 75 16.45 -14.77 -14.62
CA LYS A 75 15.41 -15.18 -15.57
C LYS A 75 14.97 -14.07 -16.52
N HIS A 76 15.10 -12.81 -16.11
CA HIS A 76 14.60 -11.63 -16.80
C HIS A 76 15.74 -10.82 -17.46
N GLU A 77 16.79 -11.49 -17.91
CA GLU A 77 17.96 -10.88 -18.59
C GLU A 77 18.63 -9.74 -17.78
N GLY A 78 18.57 -9.80 -16.45
CA GLY A 78 19.09 -8.76 -15.58
C GLY A 78 18.25 -7.48 -15.53
N LYS A 79 17.04 -7.47 -16.09
CA LYS A 79 16.20 -6.28 -16.21
C LYS A 79 15.07 -6.27 -15.18
N PHE A 80 14.84 -5.11 -14.59
CA PHE A 80 13.64 -4.83 -13.81
C PHE A 80 12.48 -4.52 -14.76
N THR A 81 11.67 -5.53 -15.05
CA THR A 81 10.37 -5.42 -15.75
C THR A 81 9.22 -5.57 -14.77
N LEU A 82 8.00 -5.19 -15.16
CA LEU A 82 6.79 -5.44 -14.35
C LEU A 82 6.65 -6.91 -13.95
N GLN A 83 6.93 -7.82 -14.90
CA GLN A 83 6.89 -9.27 -14.66
C GLN A 83 7.94 -9.70 -13.63
N SER A 84 9.18 -9.19 -13.74
CA SER A 84 10.23 -9.48 -12.75
C SER A 84 9.85 -9.01 -11.35
N LEU A 85 9.26 -7.81 -11.22
CA LEU A 85 8.83 -7.26 -9.93
C LEU A 85 7.71 -8.09 -9.30
N GLN A 86 6.78 -8.62 -10.10
CA GLN A 86 5.71 -9.51 -9.65
C GLN A 86 6.23 -10.87 -9.14
N GLU A 87 7.41 -11.31 -9.60
CA GLU A 87 8.04 -12.56 -9.14
C GLU A 87 8.80 -12.43 -7.81
N LEU A 88 9.10 -11.20 -7.34
CA LEU A 88 9.78 -10.93 -6.06
C LEU A 88 8.85 -11.10 -4.85
N LYS A 89 8.35 -12.32 -4.65
CA LYS A 89 7.28 -12.63 -3.69
C LYS A 89 7.73 -12.48 -2.23
N LYS A 90 8.99 -12.78 -1.90
CA LYS A 90 9.52 -12.60 -0.54
C LYS A 90 9.79 -11.11 -0.28
N MET A 91 10.30 -10.37 -1.27
CA MET A 91 10.43 -8.91 -1.18
C MET A 91 9.07 -8.21 -0.95
N ASP A 92 8.04 -8.59 -1.69
CA ASP A 92 6.66 -8.10 -1.47
C ASP A 92 6.18 -8.41 -0.05
N SER A 93 6.47 -9.62 0.45
CA SER A 93 6.14 -9.99 1.83
C SER A 93 6.90 -9.16 2.86
N PHE A 94 8.18 -8.89 2.65
CA PHE A 94 9.01 -8.07 3.52
C PHE A 94 8.53 -6.62 3.56
N ALA A 95 8.20 -6.03 2.41
CA ALA A 95 7.66 -4.68 2.33
C ALA A 95 6.32 -4.58 3.09
N LYS A 96 5.42 -5.55 2.90
CA LYS A 96 4.14 -5.63 3.63
C LYS A 96 4.32 -5.80 5.13
N GLU A 97 5.26 -6.65 5.57
CA GLU A 97 5.55 -6.79 7.00
C GLU A 97 6.15 -5.53 7.60
N THR A 98 7.00 -4.81 6.85
CA THR A 98 7.53 -3.52 7.29
C THR A 98 6.41 -2.50 7.50
N MET A 99 5.47 -2.39 6.57
CA MET A 99 4.31 -1.51 6.73
C MET A 99 3.37 -1.93 7.85
N ARG A 100 3.21 -3.24 8.11
CA ARG A 100 2.40 -3.74 9.23
C ARG A 100 3.07 -3.48 10.59
N TYR A 101 4.37 -3.76 10.70
CA TYR A 101 5.11 -3.65 11.95
C TYR A 101 5.40 -2.19 12.32
N TYR A 102 5.72 -1.37 11.31
CA TYR A 102 5.99 0.06 11.42
C TYR A 102 4.96 0.87 10.59
N PRO A 103 3.68 0.90 11.01
CA PRO A 103 2.66 1.60 10.24
C PRO A 103 2.90 3.11 10.25
N LEU A 104 2.71 3.74 9.08
CA LEU A 104 2.88 5.18 8.89
C LEU A 104 1.94 6.00 9.78
N MET A 105 0.73 5.48 10.03
CA MET A 105 -0.29 6.13 10.86
C MET A 105 -0.92 5.14 11.84
N ALA A 106 -1.15 5.59 13.07
CA ALA A 106 -1.79 4.81 14.11
C ALA A 106 -3.29 4.56 13.84
N ALA A 107 -3.93 5.50 13.13
CA ALA A 107 -5.30 5.41 12.65
C ALA A 107 -5.38 5.68 11.14
N SER A 108 -6.39 5.11 10.47
CA SER A 108 -6.61 5.24 9.03
C SER A 108 -8.10 5.47 8.70
N VAL A 109 -8.40 5.79 7.43
CA VAL A 109 -9.77 5.93 6.92
C VAL A 109 -10.62 6.94 7.73
N GLN A 110 -10.07 8.12 8.00
CA GLN A 110 -10.81 9.16 8.71
C GLN A 110 -12.00 9.63 7.87
N ARG A 111 -13.20 9.62 8.47
CA ARG A 111 -14.45 10.09 7.84
C ARG A 111 -15.23 10.93 8.84
N LYS A 112 -15.65 12.12 8.41
CA LYS A 112 -16.59 12.95 9.18
C LYS A 112 -18.01 12.46 8.93
N VAL A 113 -18.74 12.18 10.00
CA VAL A 113 -20.14 11.75 9.92
C VAL A 113 -21.01 12.97 9.64
N LEU A 114 -21.56 13.05 8.43
CA LEU A 114 -22.41 14.17 8.01
C LEU A 114 -23.87 14.00 8.45
N LYS A 115 -24.33 12.74 8.52
CA LYS A 115 -25.68 12.37 8.96
C LYS A 115 -25.57 11.18 9.91
N PRO A 116 -26.37 11.11 10.99
CA PRO A 116 -26.31 9.98 11.90
C PRO A 116 -26.65 8.69 11.16
N PHE A 117 -25.99 7.60 11.52
CA PHE A 117 -26.28 6.27 10.98
C PHE A 117 -26.09 5.19 12.05
N ALA A 118 -26.79 4.07 11.89
CA ALA A 118 -26.67 2.92 12.78
C ALA A 118 -25.68 1.90 12.22
N LEU A 119 -24.81 1.38 13.09
CA LEU A 119 -23.97 0.23 12.82
C LEU A 119 -24.81 -1.06 12.89
N SER A 120 -24.27 -2.16 12.32
CA SER A 120 -24.95 -3.47 12.32
C SER A 120 -25.23 -4.02 13.72
N ASN A 121 -24.49 -3.56 14.73
CA ASN A 121 -24.70 -3.90 16.13
C ASN A 121 -25.74 -2.99 16.85
N GLY A 122 -26.42 -2.10 16.11
CA GLY A 122 -27.44 -1.18 16.63
C GLY A 122 -26.90 0.12 17.23
N GLN A 123 -25.57 0.29 17.34
CA GLN A 123 -24.98 1.53 17.86
C GLN A 123 -25.17 2.67 16.84
N VAL A 124 -25.71 3.80 17.29
CA VAL A 124 -25.91 4.99 16.45
C VAL A 124 -24.71 5.92 16.57
N VAL A 125 -24.11 6.26 15.43
CA VAL A 125 -23.02 7.24 15.34
C VAL A 125 -23.63 8.61 15.03
N PRO A 126 -23.43 9.63 15.89
CA PRO A 126 -24.03 10.94 15.70
C PRO A 126 -23.35 11.72 14.57
N ALA A 127 -24.05 12.72 14.02
CA ALA A 127 -23.44 13.65 13.09
C ALA A 127 -22.39 14.54 13.79
N GLY A 128 -21.37 14.95 13.05
CA GLY A 128 -20.31 15.85 13.50
C GLY A 128 -19.05 15.14 14.02
N VAL A 129 -19.13 13.87 14.40
CA VAL A 129 -17.95 13.10 14.86
C VAL A 129 -17.08 12.63 13.70
N ILE A 130 -15.81 12.36 13.99
CA ILE A 130 -14.88 11.71 13.06
C ILE A 130 -14.77 10.25 13.49
N ILE A 131 -14.99 9.35 12.53
CA ILE A 131 -14.72 7.91 12.69
C ILE A 131 -13.43 7.55 11.97
N GLU A 132 -12.70 6.59 12.51
CA GLU A 132 -11.43 6.10 11.97
C GLU A 132 -11.22 4.63 12.34
N CYS A 133 -10.35 3.96 11.60
CA CYS A 133 -9.92 2.59 11.87
C CYS A 133 -8.63 2.61 12.70
N ALA A 134 -8.60 1.87 13.80
CA ALA A 134 -7.42 1.76 14.68
C ALA A 134 -6.32 0.88 14.04
N ASN A 135 -5.66 1.42 13.01
CA ASN A 135 -4.68 0.71 12.18
C ASN A 135 -3.59 0.00 13.00
N LYS A 136 -2.93 0.70 13.94
CA LYS A 136 -1.87 0.08 14.77
C LYS A 136 -2.41 -1.06 15.63
N ALA A 137 -3.61 -0.89 16.18
CA ALA A 137 -4.23 -1.91 17.01
C ALA A 137 -4.57 -3.16 16.20
N ILE A 138 -5.11 -3.00 14.98
CA ILE A 138 -5.39 -4.09 14.04
C ILE A 138 -4.09 -4.81 13.65
N CYS A 139 -3.04 -4.06 13.28
CA CYS A 139 -1.73 -4.62 12.96
C CYS A 139 -1.12 -5.42 14.11
N ASP A 140 -1.43 -5.05 15.36
CA ASP A 140 -0.93 -5.69 16.58
C ASP A 140 -1.87 -6.76 17.16
N ASP A 141 -3.02 -7.01 16.55
CA ASP A 141 -4.05 -7.90 17.10
C ASP A 141 -3.66 -9.38 16.89
N PRO A 142 -3.48 -10.18 17.97
CA PRO A 142 -3.12 -11.59 17.86
C PRO A 142 -4.24 -12.47 17.26
N ALA A 143 -5.49 -12.00 17.25
CA ALA A 143 -6.57 -12.70 16.54
C ALA A 143 -6.45 -12.59 15.02
N ILE A 144 -5.69 -11.60 14.55
CA ILE A 144 -5.50 -11.24 13.15
C ILE A 144 -4.13 -11.74 12.65
N TYR A 145 -3.06 -11.49 13.41
CA TYR A 145 -1.70 -11.88 13.07
C TYR A 145 -1.08 -12.73 14.19
N ASP A 146 -0.64 -13.94 13.88
CA ASP A 146 0.09 -14.77 14.86
C ASP A 146 1.40 -14.08 15.29
N LYS A 147 1.69 -14.03 16.59
CA LYS A 147 2.85 -13.32 17.16
C LYS A 147 3.07 -11.93 16.52
N PRO A 148 2.14 -10.99 16.70
CA PRO A 148 2.12 -9.73 15.95
C PRO A 148 3.29 -8.80 16.32
N LYS A 149 3.88 -8.99 17.50
CA LYS A 149 5.05 -8.26 18.02
C LYS A 149 6.39 -8.83 17.53
N VAL A 150 6.38 -9.88 16.72
CA VAL A 150 7.59 -10.43 16.09
C VAL A 150 7.57 -10.01 14.62
N PHE A 151 8.68 -9.47 14.14
CA PHE A 151 8.86 -9.16 12.73
C PHE A 151 9.13 -10.48 11.98
N ASP A 152 8.21 -10.89 11.09
CA ASP A 152 8.39 -12.04 10.22
C ASP A 152 8.35 -11.60 8.76
N ALA A 153 9.53 -11.41 8.15
CA ALA A 153 9.67 -10.97 6.76
C ALA A 153 8.87 -11.82 5.77
N LEU A 154 8.62 -13.09 6.11
CA LEU A 154 7.91 -14.05 5.26
C LEU A 154 6.45 -14.26 5.68
N ARG A 155 5.90 -13.46 6.59
CA ARG A 155 4.51 -13.58 7.07
C ARG A 155 3.50 -13.65 5.92
N PHE A 156 3.51 -12.66 5.04
CA PHE A 156 2.56 -12.56 3.93
C PHE A 156 2.84 -13.60 2.84
N TYR A 157 4.11 -13.98 2.64
CA TYR A 157 4.49 -15.08 1.77
C TYR A 157 3.91 -16.42 2.24
N LYS A 158 4.06 -16.73 3.53
CA LYS A 158 3.49 -17.94 4.17
C LYS A 158 1.97 -17.93 4.10
N MET A 159 1.34 -16.80 4.46
CA MET A 159 -0.12 -16.66 4.39
C MET A 159 -0.67 -16.92 3.00
N ARG A 160 -0.01 -16.44 1.93
CA ARG A 160 -0.43 -16.70 0.55
C ARG A 160 -0.38 -18.19 0.22
N LYS A 161 0.73 -18.87 0.55
CA LYS A 161 0.87 -20.32 0.35
C LYS A 161 -0.17 -21.14 1.11
N THR A 162 -0.46 -20.75 2.36
CA THR A 162 -1.49 -21.42 3.15
C THR A 162 -2.87 -21.25 2.52
N LYS A 163 -3.19 -20.08 1.97
CA LYS A 163 -4.46 -19.85 1.24
C LYS A 163 -4.56 -20.67 -0.04
N ASP A 164 -3.49 -20.77 -0.83
CA ASP A 164 -3.49 -21.63 -2.04
C ASP A 164 -3.75 -23.10 -1.66
N THR A 165 -3.36 -23.48 -0.44
CA THR A 165 -3.63 -24.82 0.12
C THR A 165 -5.02 -24.94 0.78
N MET A 166 -5.66 -23.81 1.14
CA MET A 166 -6.90 -23.71 1.96
C MET A 166 -8.04 -22.96 1.25
N SER A 167 -7.99 -22.81 -0.08
CA SER A 167 -8.96 -22.08 -0.92
C SER A 167 -10.37 -22.69 -0.96
N GLU A 168 -10.81 -23.33 0.12
CA GLU A 168 -12.18 -23.75 0.38
C GLU A 168 -12.90 -22.91 1.46
N ASN A 169 -12.24 -22.00 2.20
CA ASN A 169 -12.91 -21.31 3.33
C ASN A 169 -12.83 -19.76 3.38
N LYS A 170 -14.02 -19.13 3.30
CA LYS A 170 -14.33 -17.71 3.02
C LYS A 170 -13.87 -16.64 4.02
N LYS A 171 -13.38 -16.98 5.22
CA LYS A 171 -13.09 -15.98 6.27
C LYS A 171 -11.77 -15.21 6.08
N SER A 172 -10.87 -15.77 5.28
CA SER A 172 -9.52 -15.25 5.07
C SER A 172 -9.46 -14.07 4.08
N THR A 173 -10.51 -13.83 3.30
CA THR A 173 -10.55 -12.81 2.23
C THR A 173 -10.61 -11.37 2.76
N PHE A 174 -11.25 -11.14 3.92
CA PHE A 174 -11.44 -9.80 4.50
C PHE A 174 -10.13 -9.13 4.96
N MET A 175 -9.21 -9.94 5.48
CA MET A 175 -7.92 -9.50 6.02
C MET A 175 -6.95 -8.99 4.95
N LEU A 176 -7.05 -9.54 3.73
CA LEU A 176 -6.28 -9.07 2.58
C LEU A 176 -6.94 -7.85 1.94
N GLY A 177 -8.29 -7.77 1.92
CA GLY A 177 -9.01 -6.58 1.47
C GLY A 177 -8.64 -5.31 2.25
N ALA A 178 -8.39 -5.43 3.56
CA ALA A 178 -7.86 -4.32 4.37
C ALA A 178 -6.45 -3.88 3.93
N SER A 179 -5.57 -4.82 3.55
CA SER A 179 -4.24 -4.52 3.01
C SER A 179 -4.25 -4.02 1.56
N GLU A 180 -5.23 -4.44 0.75
CA GLU A 180 -5.44 -3.97 -0.62
C GLU A 180 -6.10 -2.58 -0.66
N SER A 181 -6.79 -2.18 0.41
CA SER A 181 -7.51 -0.90 0.49
C SER A 181 -6.65 0.32 0.84
N GLN A 182 -5.33 0.18 1.01
CA GLN A 182 -4.51 1.30 1.48
C GLN A 182 -4.08 2.29 0.39
N PHE A 183 -3.99 1.90 -0.87
CA PHE A 183 -3.69 2.84 -1.96
C PHE A 183 -4.35 2.32 -3.24
N VAL A 184 -5.49 2.92 -3.60
CA VAL A 184 -6.23 2.75 -4.87
C VAL A 184 -6.32 1.30 -5.35
N SER A 185 -7.43 0.64 -5.01
CA SER A 185 -7.83 -0.60 -5.68
C SER A 185 -8.17 -0.28 -7.14
N THR A 186 -7.31 -0.64 -8.08
CA THR A 186 -7.71 -0.88 -9.47
C THR A 186 -8.17 -2.33 -9.57
N GLY A 187 -9.42 -2.58 -9.18
CA GLY A 187 -10.15 -3.72 -9.73
C GLY A 187 -10.57 -3.42 -11.18
N PRO A 188 -10.80 -4.46 -12.01
CA PRO A 188 -11.23 -4.30 -13.40
C PRO A 188 -12.60 -3.63 -13.52
#